data_AF-A0A914WNW4-F1
#
_entry.id   AF-A0A914WNW4-F1
#
_cell.length_a   1.000
_cell.length_b   1.000
_cell.length_c   1.000
_cell.angle_alpha   90.00
_cell.angle_beta   90.00
_cell.angle_gamma   90.00
#
_symmetry.space_group_name_H-M   'P 1'
#
loop_
_entity.id
_entity.type
_entity.pdbx_description
1 polymer ?
#
loop_
_entity_poly.entity_id
_entity_poly.type
_entity_poly.pdbx_seq_one_letter_code
_entity_poly.pdbx_strand_id
1 'polypeptide(L)'
;MNRFLACTVLVILLGILKESSGQLSAGCTMCVGLMTFAEPLAPTMAELDLQVVMHAYCNQQSNMQDTCKALVDRFMHALYNALVAGIPPLGICEVVQICS
;
A
#
# COMPACT_ATOMS: atom_id res chain seq x y z
N MET A 1 32.86 0.20 21.03
CA MET A 1 32.14 -0.52 19.96
C MET A 1 30.69 -0.05 19.98
N ASN A 2 30.32 0.77 18.99
CA ASN A 2 29.20 1.70 19.08
C ASN A 2 27.85 0.98 18.90
N ARG A 3 27.06 0.85 19.99
CA ARG A 3 25.75 0.17 19.99
C ARG A 3 24.75 0.78 18.99
N PHE A 4 24.94 2.07 18.67
CA PHE A 4 24.17 2.77 17.63
C PHE A 4 24.38 2.18 16.23
N LEU A 5 25.62 1.79 15.90
CA LEU A 5 25.97 1.22 14.61
C LEU A 5 25.40 -0.20 14.44
N ALA A 6 25.33 -0.96 15.53
CA ALA A 6 24.69 -2.27 15.53
C ALA A 6 23.17 -2.19 15.31
N CYS A 7 22.51 -1.16 15.87
CA CYS A 7 21.07 -0.97 15.73
C CYS A 7 20.70 -0.50 14.33
N THR A 8 21.44 0.46 13.75
CA THR A 8 21.21 0.87 12.37
C THR A 8 21.53 -0.24 11.38
N VAL A 9 22.61 -1.00 11.57
CA VAL A 9 22.92 -2.16 10.72
C VAL A 9 21.85 -3.26 10.84
N LEU A 10 21.26 -3.48 12.01
CA LEU A 10 20.16 -4.44 12.18
C LEU A 10 18.87 -3.97 11.49
N VAL A 11 18.51 -2.69 11.60
CA VAL A 11 17.37 -2.11 10.88
C VAL A 11 17.60 -2.12 9.38
N ILE A 12 18.83 -1.85 8.93
CA ILE A 12 19.22 -1.94 7.52
C ILE A 12 19.18 -3.41 7.07
N LEU A 13 19.68 -4.38 7.82
CA LEU A 13 19.60 -5.81 7.46
C LEU A 13 18.15 -6.32 7.44
N LEU A 14 17.31 -5.89 8.39
CA LEU A 14 15.88 -6.18 8.39
C LEU A 14 15.13 -5.44 7.28
N GLY A 15 15.58 -4.25 6.90
CA GLY A 15 15.02 -3.43 5.82
C GLY A 15 15.44 -3.89 4.42
N ILE A 16 16.66 -4.41 4.27
CA ILE A 16 17.19 -4.99 3.02
C ILE A 16 16.52 -6.35 2.74
N LEU A 17 16.03 -7.06 3.77
CA LEU A 17 15.24 -8.29 3.60
C LEU A 17 13.74 -8.03 3.35
N LYS A 18 13.31 -6.80 3.06
CA LYS A 18 12.08 -6.61 2.27
C LYS A 18 12.37 -6.63 0.77
N GLU A 19 13.25 -7.55 0.39
CA GLU A 19 13.37 -8.08 -0.96
C GLU A 19 12.73 -9.48 -0.94
N SER A 20 11.40 -9.52 -0.90
CA SER A 20 10.66 -10.73 -1.27
C SER A 20 10.72 -10.84 -2.80
N SER A 21 11.74 -11.56 -3.25
CA SER A 21 11.86 -12.18 -4.57
C SER A 21 10.53 -12.41 -5.29
N GLY A 22 10.27 -11.67 -6.36
CA GLY A 22 9.13 -11.87 -7.25
C GLY A 22 8.92 -10.62 -8.09
N GLN A 23 8.78 -10.76 -9.41
CA GLN A 23 8.42 -9.62 -10.26
C GLN A 23 7.11 -9.01 -9.75
N LEU A 24 7.17 -7.83 -9.14
CA LEU A 24 5.97 -7.11 -8.72
C LEU A 24 5.13 -6.85 -9.97
N SER A 25 3.99 -7.54 -10.10
CA SER A 25 3.13 -7.37 -11.25
C SER A 25 2.73 -5.89 -11.38
N ALA A 26 2.40 -5.42 -12.58
CA ALA A 26 1.93 -4.05 -12.76
C ALA A 26 0.74 -3.73 -11.83
N GLY A 27 -0.15 -4.71 -11.62
CA GLY A 27 -1.27 -4.61 -10.68
C GLY A 27 -0.83 -4.51 -9.21
N CYS A 28 0.16 -5.29 -8.80
CA CYS A 28 0.70 -5.22 -7.45
C CYS A 28 1.43 -3.88 -7.20
N THR A 29 2.25 -3.43 -8.16
CA THR A 29 2.90 -2.11 -8.09
C THR A 29 1.87 -0.98 -7.95
N MET A 30 0.80 -1.02 -8.74
CA MET A 30 -0.30 -0.05 -8.68
C MET A 30 -1.03 -0.10 -7.32
N CYS A 31 -1.36 -1.29 -6.82
CA CYS A 31 -2.03 -1.44 -5.52
C CYS A 31 -1.16 -0.88 -4.39
N VAL A 32 0.12 -1.26 -4.35
CA VAL A 32 1.05 -0.79 -3.31
C VAL A 32 1.21 0.72 -3.37
N GLY A 33 1.33 1.30 -4.57
CA GLY A 33 1.40 2.76 -4.75
C GLY A 33 0.16 3.48 -4.23
N LEU A 34 -1.03 2.94 -4.53
CA LEU A 34 -2.29 3.47 -4.04
C LEU A 34 -2.42 3.38 -2.50
N MET A 35 -2.06 2.24 -1.91
CA MET A 35 -2.12 2.07 -0.44
C MET A 35 -1.10 2.97 0.27
N THR A 36 0.11 3.11 -0.30
CA THR A 36 1.13 4.03 0.22
C THR A 36 0.64 5.48 0.21
N PHE A 37 -0.08 5.87 -0.84
CA PHE A 37 -0.71 7.20 -0.91
C PHE A 37 -1.82 7.39 0.13
N ALA A 38 -2.64 6.36 0.36
CA ALA A 38 -3.79 6.43 1.25
C ALA A 38 -3.45 6.28 2.75
N GLU A 39 -2.34 5.62 3.08
CA GLU A 39 -1.87 5.33 4.44
C GLU A 39 -1.84 6.56 5.38
N PRO A 40 -1.23 7.71 5.02
CA PRO A 40 -1.24 8.88 5.91
C PRO A 40 -2.60 9.56 6.03
N LEU A 41 -3.55 9.27 5.12
CA LEU A 41 -4.85 9.93 5.05
C LEU A 41 -5.93 9.17 5.83
N ALA A 42 -5.90 7.83 5.76
CA ALA A 42 -6.91 6.96 6.35
C ALA A 42 -7.23 7.20 7.84
N PRO A 43 -6.26 7.50 8.73
CA PRO A 43 -6.55 7.75 10.15
C PRO A 43 -7.33 9.05 10.41
N THR A 44 -7.36 9.97 9.44
CA THR A 44 -7.93 11.32 9.59
C THR A 44 -9.15 11.57 8.71
N MET A 45 -9.43 10.68 7.76
CA MET A 45 -10.50 10.81 6.79
C MET A 45 -11.58 9.76 7.01
N ALA A 46 -12.83 10.12 6.75
CA ALA A 46 -13.92 9.15 6.68
C ALA A 46 -13.75 8.24 5.45
N GLU A 47 -14.29 7.02 5.52
CA GLU A 47 -14.15 6.01 4.45
C GLU A 47 -14.60 6.54 3.08
N LEU A 48 -15.76 7.18 3.00
CA LEU A 48 -16.29 7.73 1.73
C LEU A 48 -15.41 8.87 1.18
N ASP A 49 -14.87 9.73 2.05
CA ASP A 49 -13.98 10.80 1.62
C ASP A 49 -12.65 10.24 1.12
N LEU A 50 -12.12 9.21 1.79
CA LEU A 50 -10.91 8.54 1.36
C LEU A 50 -11.11 7.83 0.01
N GLN A 51 -12.28 7.24 -0.24
CA GLN A 51 -12.61 6.62 -1.53
C GLN A 51 -12.50 7.64 -2.68
N VAL A 52 -13.06 8.84 -2.50
CA VAL A 52 -12.99 9.92 -3.49
C VAL A 52 -11.53 10.32 -3.77
N VAL A 53 -10.72 10.42 -2.72
CA VAL A 53 -9.29 10.75 -2.84
C VAL A 53 -8.51 9.63 -3.53
N MET A 54 -8.82 8.37 -3.24
CA MET A 54 -8.22 7.21 -3.93
C MET A 54 -8.61 7.15 -5.41
N HIS A 55 -9.86 7.49 -5.76
CA HIS A 55 -10.25 7.64 -7.17
C HIS A 55 -9.51 8.77 -7.88
N ALA A 56 -9.25 9.89 -7.19
CA ALA A 56 -8.45 10.99 -7.73
C ALA A 56 -7.01 10.55 -8.02
N TYR A 57 -6.41 9.74 -7.14
CA TYR A 57 -5.11 9.09 -7.42
C TYR A 57 -5.19 8.17 -8.64
N CYS A 58 -6.22 7.33 -8.72
CA CYS A 58 -6.41 6.43 -9.86
C CYS A 58 -6.55 7.18 -11.19
N ASN A 59 -7.11 8.39 -11.20
CA ASN A 59 -7.19 9.22 -12.40
C ASN A 59 -5.84 9.69 -12.94
N GLN A 60 -4.79 9.66 -12.12
CA GLN A 60 -3.43 10.02 -12.55
C GLN A 60 -2.70 8.82 -13.18
N GLN A 61 -3.25 7.61 -13.09
CA GLN A 61 -2.65 6.40 -13.65
C GLN A 61 -2.99 6.31 -15.14
N SER A 62 -1.98 6.37 -16.02
CA SER A 62 -2.17 6.49 -17.47
C SER A 62 -2.88 5.29 -18.11
N ASN A 63 -2.45 4.07 -17.80
CA ASN A 63 -2.95 2.83 -18.43
C ASN A 63 -3.68 1.90 -17.45
N MET A 64 -3.84 2.29 -16.19
CA MET A 64 -4.43 1.46 -15.14
C MET A 64 -5.57 2.16 -14.40
N GLN A 65 -6.08 3.29 -14.91
CA GLN A 65 -7.13 4.06 -14.26
C GLN A 65 -8.35 3.21 -13.88
N ASP A 66 -8.92 2.48 -14.84
CA ASP A 66 -10.13 1.68 -14.60
C ASP A 66 -9.87 0.51 -13.66
N THR A 67 -8.73 -0.18 -13.83
CA THR A 67 -8.28 -1.26 -12.93
C THR A 67 -8.08 -0.75 -11.50
N CYS A 68 -7.49 0.43 -11.35
CA CYS A 68 -7.27 1.07 -10.05
C CYS A 68 -8.60 1.43 -9.39
N LYS A 69 -9.53 2.03 -10.13
CA LYS A 69 -10.87 2.34 -9.61
C LYS A 69 -11.64 1.08 -9.23
N ALA A 70 -11.60 0.04 -10.06
CA ALA A 70 -12.25 -1.23 -9.77
C ALA A 70 -11.70 -1.89 -8.50
N LEU A 71 -10.38 -1.78 -8.26
CA LEU A 71 -9.77 -2.21 -6.99
C LEU A 71 -10.36 -1.44 -5.80
N VAL A 72 -10.40 -0.10 -5.89
CA VAL A 72 -10.99 0.75 -4.85
C VAL A 72 -12.45 0.38 -4.62
N ASP A 73 -13.26 0.34 -5.66
CA ASP A 73 -14.71 0.11 -5.55
C ASP A 73 -15.05 -1.27 -4.98
N ARG A 74 -14.29 -2.29 -5.38
CA ARG A 74 -14.53 -3.67 -4.94
C ARG A 74 -14.10 -3.92 -3.49
N PHE A 75 -13.03 -3.25 -3.06
CA PHE A 75 -12.39 -3.58 -1.79
C PHE A 75 -12.36 -2.42 -0.79
N MET A 76 -13.04 -1.29 -1.06
CA MET A 76 -12.91 -0.05 -0.28
C MET A 76 -12.98 -0.28 1.24
N HIS A 77 -13.97 -1.04 1.69
CA HIS A 77 -14.15 -1.34 3.10
C HIS A 77 -12.98 -2.12 3.71
N ALA A 78 -12.47 -3.13 2.99
CA ALA A 78 -11.30 -3.89 3.42
C ALA A 78 -10.03 -3.05 3.40
N LEU A 79 -9.84 -2.24 2.36
CA LEU A 79 -8.69 -1.33 2.22
C LEU A 79 -8.68 -0.29 3.35
N TYR A 80 -9.82 0.36 3.62
CA TYR A 80 -9.97 1.34 4.69
C TYR A 80 -9.64 0.75 6.07
N ASN A 81 -10.29 -0.39 6.41
CA ASN A 81 -10.07 -1.04 7.70
C ASN A 81 -8.62 -1.49 7.87
N ALA A 82 -7.99 -1.98 6.79
CA ALA A 82 -6.59 -2.39 6.82
C ALA A 82 -5.64 -1.19 7.03
N LEU A 83 -5.90 -0.07 6.36
CA LEU A 83 -5.13 1.17 6.54
C LEU A 83 -5.28 1.74 7.95
N VAL A 84 -6.50 1.79 8.49
CA VAL A 84 -6.76 2.24 9.88
C VAL A 84 -6.15 1.28 10.91
N ALA A 85 -6.10 -0.01 10.61
CA ALA A 85 -5.41 -1.01 11.43
C ALA A 85 -3.87 -0.95 11.32
N GLY A 86 -3.31 -0.08 10.47
CA GLY A 86 -1.87 0.07 10.29
C GLY A 86 -1.20 -1.11 9.58
N ILE A 87 -1.94 -1.84 8.74
CA ILE A 87 -1.37 -2.91 7.91
C ILE A 87 -0.50 -2.26 6.83
N PRO A 88 0.75 -2.73 6.63
CA PRO A 88 1.64 -2.12 5.64
C PRO A 88 1.10 -2.30 4.21
N PRO A 89 1.35 -1.34 3.28
CA PRO A 89 0.81 -1.35 1.92
C PRO A 89 0.92 -2.69 1.17
N LEU A 90 2.07 -3.37 1.25
CA LEU A 90 2.24 -4.69 0.63
C LEU A 90 1.29 -5.73 1.24
N GLY A 91 1.17 -5.77 2.57
CA GLY A 91 0.30 -6.71 3.27
C GLY A 91 -1.17 -6.47 2.93
N ILE A 92 -1.60 -5.21 2.76
CA ILE A 92 -2.95 -4.90 2.29
C ILE A 92 -3.19 -5.52 0.91
N CYS A 93 -2.24 -5.33 -0.01
CA CYS A 93 -2.34 -5.83 -1.39
C CYS A 93 -2.22 -7.37 -1.50
N GLU A 94 -1.55 -8.03 -0.55
CA GLU A 94 -1.56 -9.49 -0.39
C GLU A 94 -2.92 -9.98 0.12
N VAL A 95 -3.54 -9.29 1.10
CA VAL A 95 -4.85 -9.66 1.65
C VAL A 95 -5.95 -9.61 0.58
N VAL A 96 -5.93 -8.59 -0.29
CA VAL A 96 -6.88 -8.51 -1.42
C VAL A 96 -6.45 -9.34 -2.64
N GLN A 97 -5.39 -10.16 -2.50
CA GLN A 97 -4.90 -11.10 -3.51
C GLN A 97 -4.49 -10.44 -4.83
N ILE A 98 -4.00 -9.21 -4.77
CA ILE A 98 -3.42 -8.50 -5.93
C ILE A 98 -1.91 -8.78 -6.03
N CYS A 99 -1.25 -8.86 -4.87
CA CYS A 99 0.14 -9.26 -4.71
C CYS A 99 0.21 -10.72 -4.23
N SER A 100 1.25 -11.44 -4.64
CA SER A 100 1.53 -12.84 -4.28
C SER A 100 2.99 -13.04 -3.94
#